data_AF-A0A6S7CWI1-F1
#
_entry.id   AF-A0A6S7CWI1-F1
#
_cell.length_a   1.000
_cell.length_b   1.000
_cell.length_c   1.000
_cell.angle_alpha   90.00
_cell.angle_beta   90.00
_cell.angle_gamma   90.00
#
_symmetry.space_group_name_H-M   'P 1'
#
loop_
_entity.id
_entity.type
_entity.pdbx_description
1 polymer ?
#
loop_
_entity_poly.entity_id
_entity_poly.type
_entity_poly.pdbx_seq_one_letter_code
_entity_poly.pdbx_strand_id
1 'polypeptide(L)'
;MHLGKSYPRVWESMSKRFNAEYRRHYHVPEWETPIGDVLPNYLPAAEIERTLASPSATTAVLSIQSDSLKTLHQAGQLNLSCYLELQRAIGDCIALQAKAERLKNFPYPRRYATISALFVRFFCFLFPFGLLQEFDTLNDSVSGPMHGNMIWLVVACSVMVSWMYTSLAQVGESTENPFERRANDVPVSMLCAVIERDLRWMLGEPVEVAAMETIAL
;
A
#
# COMPACT_ATOMS: atom_id res chain seq x y z
N MET A 1 15.92 -22.08 1.72
CA MET A 1 14.80 -22.46 0.83
C MET A 1 13.53 -21.71 1.26
N HIS A 2 13.39 -20.43 0.93
CA HIS A 2 12.14 -19.67 1.08
C HIS A 2 12.13 -18.55 0.05
N LEU A 3 11.92 -18.97 -1.20
CA LEU A 3 11.86 -18.14 -2.40
C LEU A 3 10.43 -17.59 -2.57
N GLY A 4 10.30 -16.30 -2.83
CA GLY A 4 9.16 -15.73 -3.57
C GLY A 4 7.80 -15.57 -2.87
N LYS A 5 7.58 -16.07 -1.65
CA LYS A 5 6.35 -15.76 -0.89
C LYS A 5 6.59 -14.60 0.07
N SER A 6 6.04 -13.42 -0.25
CA SER A 6 5.83 -12.39 0.77
C SER A 6 4.84 -12.96 1.77
N TYR A 7 5.34 -13.55 2.88
CA TYR A 7 4.47 -14.06 3.92
C TYR A 7 3.60 -12.92 4.45
N PRO A 8 2.29 -13.15 4.62
CA PRO A 8 1.40 -12.12 5.15
C PRO A 8 1.95 -11.69 6.49
N ARG A 9 2.37 -10.43 6.56
CA ARG A 9 3.00 -9.91 7.76
C ARG A 9 1.90 -9.66 8.78
N VAL A 10 2.19 -9.87 10.07
CA VAL A 10 1.20 -9.76 11.16
C VAL A 10 0.53 -8.38 11.21
N TRP A 11 1.15 -7.36 10.60
CA TRP A 11 0.63 -6.00 10.46
C TRP A 11 -0.28 -5.75 9.26
N GLU A 12 -0.27 -6.60 8.23
CA GLU A 12 -1.08 -6.43 7.03
C GLU A 12 -2.57 -6.65 7.34
N SER A 13 -3.38 -5.61 7.14
CA SER A 13 -4.82 -5.65 7.39
C SER A 13 -5.61 -6.51 6.40
N MET A 14 -5.00 -6.92 5.29
CA MET A 14 -5.63 -7.63 4.16
C MET A 14 -6.14 -9.03 4.52
N SER A 15 -5.69 -9.58 5.64
CA SER A 15 -6.18 -10.84 6.20
C SER A 15 -7.46 -10.68 7.04
N LYS A 16 -7.87 -9.44 7.37
CA LYS A 16 -9.08 -9.17 8.15
C LYS A 16 -10.35 -9.45 7.34
N ARG A 17 -11.37 -9.98 8.00
CA ARG A 17 -12.67 -10.41 7.42
C ARG A 17 -13.34 -9.34 6.55
N PHE A 18 -13.19 -8.06 6.88
CA PHE A 18 -13.80 -6.94 6.16
C PHE A 18 -13.16 -6.71 4.77
N ASN A 19 -11.85 -6.94 4.61
CA ASN A 19 -11.16 -6.81 3.32
C ASN A 19 -11.33 -8.04 2.44
N ALA A 20 -11.72 -9.18 3.02
CA ALA A 20 -11.89 -10.44 2.29
C ALA A 20 -13.00 -10.41 1.24
N GLU A 21 -14.05 -9.61 1.47
CA GLU A 21 -15.20 -9.46 0.58
C GLU A 21 -14.88 -8.53 -0.60
N TYR A 22 -14.14 -7.45 -0.36
CA TYR A 22 -13.66 -6.53 -1.40
C TYR A 22 -12.65 -7.17 -2.35
N ARG A 23 -11.87 -8.18 -1.92
CA ARG A 23 -10.94 -8.94 -2.78
C ARG A 23 -11.60 -9.61 -4.00
N ARG A 24 -12.92 -9.75 -4.03
CA ARG A 24 -13.63 -10.31 -5.20
C ARG A 24 -13.79 -9.30 -6.36
N HIS A 25 -13.59 -8.02 -6.10
CA HIS A 25 -13.91 -6.94 -7.04
C HIS A 25 -12.68 -6.32 -7.70
N TYR A 26 -11.46 -6.73 -7.35
CA TYR A 26 -10.22 -6.25 -7.96
C TYR A 26 -9.16 -7.34 -8.04
N HIS A 27 -8.38 -7.32 -9.12
CA HIS A 27 -7.27 -8.23 -9.36
C HIS A 27 -5.94 -7.53 -9.09
N VAL A 28 -5.02 -8.24 -8.43
CA VAL A 28 -3.68 -7.74 -8.10
C VAL A 28 -2.67 -8.71 -8.73
N PRO A 29 -2.00 -8.35 -9.83
CA PRO A 29 -1.06 -9.23 -10.54
C PRO A 29 0.00 -9.85 -9.63
N GLU A 30 0.43 -9.12 -8.60
CA GLU A 30 1.43 -9.55 -7.61
C GLU A 30 0.96 -10.66 -6.65
N TRP A 31 -0.30 -11.10 -6.73
CA TRP A 31 -0.82 -12.26 -6.00
C TRP A 31 -0.94 -13.51 -6.86
N GLU A 32 -1.14 -13.35 -8.16
CA GLU A 32 -1.45 -14.43 -9.09
C GLU A 32 -0.19 -14.97 -9.75
N THR A 33 0.76 -14.08 -10.08
CA THR A 33 1.98 -14.46 -10.81
C THR A 33 3.18 -14.41 -9.87
N PRO A 34 3.83 -15.55 -9.58
CA PRO A 34 5.05 -15.56 -8.78
C PRO A 34 6.20 -14.94 -9.58
N ILE A 35 7.13 -14.28 -8.87
CA ILE A 35 8.26 -13.59 -9.49
C ILE A 35 9.11 -14.50 -10.39
N GLY A 36 9.19 -15.80 -10.07
CA GLY A 36 9.92 -16.79 -10.85
C GLY A 36 9.37 -17.00 -12.26
N ASP A 37 8.07 -16.75 -12.48
CA ASP A 37 7.44 -16.91 -13.80
C ASP A 37 7.60 -15.65 -14.67
N VAL A 38 7.87 -14.49 -14.04
CA VAL A 38 8.03 -13.19 -14.72
C VAL A 38 9.49 -12.92 -15.10
N LEU A 39 10.45 -13.33 -14.25
CA LEU A 39 11.88 -13.12 -14.47
C LEU A 39 12.43 -13.62 -15.82
N PRO A 40 11.96 -14.76 -16.39
CA PRO A 40 12.41 -15.25 -17.70
C PRO A 40 12.19 -14.28 -18.87
N ASN A 41 11.28 -13.32 -18.74
CA ASN A 41 11.04 -12.31 -19.78
C ASN A 41 12.13 -11.23 -19.82
N TYR A 42 12.94 -11.10 -18.76
CA TYR A 42 13.89 -9.98 -18.60
C TYR A 42 15.33 -10.43 -18.33
N LEU A 43 15.54 -11.65 -17.81
CA LEU A 43 16.85 -12.14 -17.40
C LEU A 43 17.16 -13.52 -18.01
N PRO A 44 18.43 -13.80 -18.37
CA PRO A 44 18.85 -15.12 -18.77
C PRO A 44 18.81 -16.10 -17.59
N ALA A 45 18.63 -17.41 -17.88
CA ALA A 45 18.43 -18.44 -16.86
C ALA A 45 19.49 -18.46 -15.74
N ALA A 46 20.76 -18.22 -16.07
CA ALA A 46 21.85 -18.18 -15.08
C ALA A 46 21.70 -17.01 -14.07
N GLU A 47 21.16 -15.88 -14.50
CA GLU A 47 20.94 -14.71 -13.65
C GLU A 47 19.66 -14.85 -12.81
N ILE A 48 18.66 -15.59 -13.30
CA ILE A 48 17.44 -15.89 -12.55
C ILE A 48 17.78 -16.69 -11.29
N GLU A 49 18.60 -17.74 -11.40
CA GLU A 49 18.98 -18.55 -10.23
C GLU A 49 19.69 -17.72 -9.17
N ARG A 50 20.64 -16.86 -9.59
CA ARG A 50 21.36 -15.94 -8.70
C ARG A 50 20.42 -14.94 -8.03
N THR A 51 19.44 -14.42 -8.79
CA THR A 51 18.45 -13.45 -8.31
C THR A 51 17.51 -14.07 -7.29
N LEU A 52 16.99 -15.27 -7.57
CA LEU A 52 16.11 -16.00 -6.68
C LEU A 52 16.85 -16.39 -5.40
N ALA A 53 18.10 -16.87 -5.48
CA ALA A 53 18.87 -17.28 -4.30
C ALA A 53 19.16 -16.15 -3.29
N SER A 54 19.09 -14.87 -3.73
CA SER A 54 19.35 -13.70 -2.90
C SER A 54 18.24 -13.44 -1.87
N PRO A 55 18.57 -12.91 -0.67
CA PRO A 55 17.56 -12.45 0.29
C PRO A 55 16.69 -11.31 -0.26
N SER A 56 17.19 -10.53 -1.23
CA SER A 56 16.43 -9.52 -1.98
C SER A 56 16.70 -9.70 -3.46
N ALA A 57 15.65 -10.11 -4.19
CA ALA A 57 15.70 -10.24 -5.64
C ALA A 57 16.02 -8.90 -6.32
N THR A 58 15.40 -7.80 -5.88
CA THR A 58 15.62 -6.46 -6.44
C THR A 58 17.08 -6.01 -6.30
N THR A 59 17.68 -6.19 -5.12
CA THR A 59 19.10 -5.86 -4.91
C THR A 59 20.01 -6.74 -5.75
N ALA A 60 19.66 -8.02 -5.95
CA ALA A 60 20.44 -8.89 -6.82
C ALA A 60 20.43 -8.43 -8.28
N VAL A 61 19.27 -8.01 -8.81
CA VAL A 61 19.16 -7.44 -10.17
C VAL A 61 20.02 -6.17 -10.32
N LEU A 62 19.95 -5.25 -9.36
CA LEU A 62 20.78 -4.03 -9.38
C LEU A 62 22.28 -4.35 -9.29
N SER A 63 22.66 -5.37 -8.52
CA SER A 63 24.05 -5.84 -8.46
C SER A 63 24.51 -6.43 -9.80
N ILE A 64 23.65 -7.18 -10.50
CA ILE A 64 23.96 -7.72 -11.83
C ILE A 64 24.16 -6.59 -12.84
N GLN A 65 23.30 -5.57 -12.83
CA GLN A 65 23.48 -4.40 -13.70
C GLN A 65 24.80 -3.67 -13.43
N SER A 66 25.17 -3.53 -12.15
CA SER A 66 26.45 -2.93 -11.77
C SER A 66 27.66 -3.75 -12.24
N ASP A 67 27.59 -5.08 -12.12
CA ASP A 67 28.61 -6.00 -12.64
C ASP A 67 28.75 -5.82 -14.17
N SER A 68 27.64 -5.73 -14.92
CA SER A 68 27.64 -5.50 -16.36
C SER A 68 28.30 -4.17 -16.76
N LEU A 69 28.00 -3.08 -16.05
CA LEU A 69 28.66 -1.78 -16.30
C LEU A 69 30.16 -1.84 -16.05
N LYS A 70 30.58 -2.55 -15.00
CA LYS A 70 31.99 -2.74 -14.67
C LYS A 70 32.70 -3.51 -15.78
N THR A 71 32.11 -4.58 -16.31
CA THR A 71 32.68 -5.35 -17.42
C THR A 71 32.82 -4.50 -18.69
N LEU A 72 31.81 -3.68 -19.02
CA LEU A 72 31.87 -2.77 -20.17
C LEU A 72 32.95 -1.69 -20.02
N HIS A 73 33.11 -1.15 -18.82
CA HIS A 73 34.20 -0.21 -18.53
C HIS A 73 35.58 -0.86 -18.65
N GLN A 74 35.76 -2.07 -18.10
CA GLN A 74 37.00 -2.84 -18.21
C GLN A 74 37.33 -3.22 -19.67
N ALA A 75 36.32 -3.43 -20.51
CA ALA A 75 36.47 -3.66 -21.94
C ALA A 75 36.76 -2.37 -22.74
N GLY A 76 36.84 -1.20 -22.09
CA GLY A 76 37.09 0.09 -22.73
C GLY A 76 35.89 0.64 -23.52
N GLN A 77 34.71 0.04 -23.39
CA GLN A 77 33.49 0.48 -24.09
C GLN A 77 32.80 1.66 -23.39
N LEU A 78 33.10 1.88 -22.10
CA LEU A 78 32.61 3.01 -21.33
C LEU A 78 33.77 3.88 -20.84
N ASN A 79 33.68 5.18 -21.12
CA ASN A 79 34.54 6.17 -20.50
C ASN A 79 34.27 6.24 -18.98
N LEU A 80 35.31 6.51 -18.19
CA LEU A 80 35.23 6.67 -16.74
C LEU A 80 34.10 7.62 -16.32
N SER A 81 33.94 8.77 -16.96
CA SER A 81 32.88 9.73 -16.63
C SER A 81 31.48 9.13 -16.80
N CYS A 82 31.25 8.39 -17.90
CA CYS A 82 29.96 7.73 -18.16
C CYS A 82 29.73 6.57 -17.18
N TYR A 83 30.75 5.77 -16.91
CA TYR A 83 30.68 4.69 -15.92
C TYR A 83 30.32 5.20 -14.53
N LEU A 84 30.94 6.31 -14.07
CA LEU A 84 30.64 6.89 -12.76
C LEU A 84 29.21 7.43 -12.67
N GLU A 85 28.70 8.09 -13.72
CA GLU A 85 27.31 8.57 -13.76
C GLU A 85 26.29 7.43 -13.74
N LEU A 86 26.52 6.37 -14.54
CA LEU A 86 25.65 5.19 -14.54
C LEU A 86 25.68 4.44 -13.21
N GLN A 87 26.86 4.28 -12.61
CA GLN A 87 27.00 3.65 -11.30
C GLN A 87 26.32 4.48 -10.20
N ARG A 88 26.36 5.82 -10.31
CA ARG A 88 25.63 6.72 -9.40
C ARG A 88 24.12 6.53 -9.54
N ALA A 89 23.60 6.44 -10.76
CA ALA A 89 22.17 6.17 -10.99
C ALA A 89 21.73 4.83 -10.36
N ILE A 90 22.54 3.77 -10.46
CA ILE A 90 22.27 2.50 -9.74
C ILE A 90 22.27 2.72 -8.22
N GLY A 91 23.22 3.49 -7.70
CA GLY A 91 23.26 3.85 -6.28
C GLY A 91 21.99 4.56 -5.81
N ASP A 92 21.46 5.47 -6.62
CA ASP A 92 20.20 6.17 -6.35
C ASP A 92 19.01 5.20 -6.35
N CYS A 93 18.96 4.23 -7.28
CA CYS A 93 17.96 3.16 -7.28
C CYS A 93 18.01 2.32 -5.99
N ILE A 94 19.19 1.94 -5.53
CA ILE A 94 19.37 1.19 -4.26
C ILE A 94 18.88 2.03 -3.07
N ALA A 95 19.21 3.33 -3.04
CA ALA A 95 18.76 4.22 -1.98
C ALA A 95 17.23 4.37 -1.95
N LEU A 96 16.57 4.47 -3.11
CA LEU A 96 15.12 4.51 -3.23
C LEU A 96 14.47 3.18 -2.81
N GLN A 97 15.05 2.04 -3.22
CA GLN A 97 14.60 0.71 -2.78
C GLN A 97 14.63 0.60 -1.25
N ALA A 98 15.74 0.98 -0.62
CA ALA A 98 15.87 0.92 0.83
C ALA A 98 14.86 1.83 1.56
N LYS A 99 14.54 3.00 1.00
CA LYS A 99 13.48 3.88 1.53
C LYS A 99 12.11 3.23 1.43
N ALA A 100 11.78 2.62 0.28
CA ALA A 100 10.51 1.91 0.08
C ALA A 100 10.39 0.70 1.02
N GLU A 101 11.46 -0.10 1.17
CA GLU A 101 11.50 -1.22 2.11
C GLU A 101 11.35 -0.76 3.56
N ARG A 102 11.96 0.37 3.95
CA ARG A 102 11.76 0.94 5.30
C ARG A 102 10.31 1.36 5.51
N LEU A 103 9.68 2.01 4.53
CA LEU A 103 8.28 2.41 4.62
C LEU A 103 7.35 1.18 4.71
N LYS A 104 7.69 0.09 4.02
CA LYS A 104 6.96 -1.18 4.11
C LYS A 104 7.19 -1.94 5.44
N ASN A 105 8.42 -1.95 5.94
CA ASN A 105 8.83 -2.76 7.09
C ASN A 105 8.70 -2.05 8.45
N PHE A 106 8.51 -0.73 8.47
CA PHE A 106 8.24 0.06 9.68
C PHE A 106 6.79 0.58 9.68
N PRO A 107 5.79 -0.30 9.90
CA PRO A 107 4.44 0.18 10.18
C PRO A 107 4.45 1.00 11.48
N TYR A 108 3.52 1.95 11.57
CA TYR A 108 3.34 2.79 12.75
C TYR A 108 3.26 1.93 14.03
N PRO A 109 3.89 2.32 15.16
CA PRO A 109 3.92 1.46 16.34
C PRO A 109 2.50 1.16 16.82
N ARG A 110 2.07 -0.10 16.70
CA ARG A 110 0.68 -0.59 16.93
C ARG A 110 0.05 -0.19 18.28
N ARG A 111 0.88 0.12 19.28
CA ARG A 111 0.40 0.63 20.57
C ARG A 111 -0.37 1.95 20.39
N TYR A 112 0.01 2.81 19.45
CA TYR A 112 -0.67 4.08 19.19
C TYR A 112 -2.03 3.91 18.49
N ALA A 113 -2.11 3.07 17.45
CA ALA A 113 -3.35 2.83 16.71
C ALA A 113 -4.43 2.15 17.59
N THR A 114 -4.02 1.20 18.43
CA THR A 114 -4.94 0.50 19.36
C THR A 114 -5.53 1.47 20.40
N ILE A 115 -4.72 2.40 20.90
CA ILE A 115 -5.16 3.41 21.87
C ILE A 115 -6.20 4.33 21.21
N SER A 116 -5.94 4.84 20.00
CA SER A 116 -6.87 5.70 19.27
C SER A 116 -8.23 5.02 19.03
N ALA A 117 -8.24 3.77 18.57
CA ALA A 117 -9.47 3.01 18.36
C ALA A 117 -10.26 2.79 19.66
N LEU A 118 -9.55 2.51 20.76
CA LEU A 118 -10.15 2.35 22.09
C LEU A 118 -10.76 3.67 22.60
N PHE A 119 -10.10 4.81 22.38
CA PHE A 119 -10.64 6.14 22.68
C PHE A 119 -11.90 6.44 21.87
N VAL A 120 -11.92 6.18 20.56
CA VAL A 120 -13.12 6.38 19.72
C VAL A 120 -14.29 5.52 20.21
N ARG A 121 -14.01 4.28 20.62
CA ARG A 121 -15.03 3.36 21.11
C ARG A 121 -15.59 3.79 22.46
N PHE A 122 -14.73 4.25 23.38
CA PHE A 122 -15.19 4.84 24.64
C PHE A 122 -15.97 6.13 24.39
N PHE A 123 -15.51 7.01 23.50
CA PHE A 123 -16.22 8.22 23.14
C PHE A 123 -17.62 7.90 22.62
N CYS A 124 -17.76 7.02 21.63
CA CYS A 124 -19.08 6.64 21.08
C CYS A 124 -19.99 5.99 22.13
N PHE A 125 -19.43 5.28 23.11
CA PHE A 125 -20.21 4.69 24.21
C PHE A 125 -20.67 5.71 25.24
N LEU A 126 -19.81 6.67 25.62
CA LEU A 126 -20.13 7.69 26.64
C LEU A 126 -20.94 8.86 26.06
N PHE A 127 -20.78 9.16 24.76
CA PHE A 127 -21.44 10.27 24.07
C PHE A 127 -22.98 10.33 24.25
N PRO A 128 -23.75 9.23 24.08
CA PRO A 128 -25.20 9.28 24.29
C PRO A 128 -25.59 9.66 25.72
N PHE A 129 -24.81 9.27 26.73
CA PHE A 129 -25.07 9.62 28.12
C PHE A 129 -24.85 11.11 28.40
N GLY A 130 -23.88 11.75 27.73
CA GLY A 130 -23.67 13.19 27.81
C GLY A 130 -24.80 14.00 27.15
N LEU A 131 -25.36 13.49 26.05
CA LEU A 131 -26.46 14.15 25.36
C LEU A 131 -27.80 14.06 26.09
N LEU A 132 -28.01 13.03 26.93
CA LEU A 132 -29.27 12.86 27.66
C LEU A 132 -29.65 14.11 28.46
N GLN A 133 -28.70 14.72 29.19
CA GLN A 133 -28.97 15.89 30.02
C GLN A 133 -29.30 17.14 29.19
N GLU A 134 -28.56 17.38 28.11
CA GLU A 134 -28.79 18.53 27.22
C GLU A 134 -30.16 18.44 26.54
N PHE A 135 -30.53 17.26 26.05
CA PHE A 135 -31.81 17.03 25.38
C PHE A 135 -32.99 17.02 26.34
N ASP A 136 -32.80 16.62 27.60
CA ASP A 136 -33.82 16.75 28.65
C ASP A 136 -34.09 18.22 29.00
N THR A 137 -33.02 19.02 29.13
CA THR A 137 -33.13 20.48 29.37
C THR A 137 -33.79 21.22 28.18
N LEU A 138 -33.47 20.80 26.96
CA LEU A 138 -34.16 21.29 25.76
C LEU A 138 -35.64 20.84 25.74
N ASN A 139 -35.96 19.64 26.24
CA ASN A 139 -37.32 19.10 26.25
C ASN A 139 -38.25 19.96 27.13
N ASP A 140 -37.74 20.40 28.29
CA ASP A 140 -38.43 21.36 29.16
C ASP A 140 -38.64 22.74 28.50
N SER A 141 -37.76 23.12 27.56
CA SER A 141 -37.77 24.42 26.88
C SER A 141 -38.64 24.46 25.61
N VAL A 142 -38.96 23.31 25.01
CA VAL A 142 -39.70 23.22 23.74
C VAL A 142 -41.16 22.89 24.00
N SER A 143 -42.06 23.86 23.79
CA SER A 143 -43.52 23.62 23.86
C SER A 143 -44.09 23.33 22.46
N GLY A 144 -44.57 22.10 22.22
CA GLY A 144 -45.16 21.68 20.93
C GLY A 144 -45.42 20.16 20.83
N PRO A 145 -45.89 19.63 19.68
CA PRO A 145 -46.20 18.20 19.49
C PRO A 145 -44.98 17.26 19.56
N MET A 146 -43.77 17.82 19.71
CA MET A 146 -42.50 17.11 19.84
C MET A 146 -42.05 16.97 21.31
N HIS A 147 -42.77 17.58 22.25
CA HIS A 147 -42.53 17.50 23.70
C HIS A 147 -42.66 16.05 24.16
N GLY A 148 -41.60 15.50 24.76
CA GLY A 148 -41.49 14.09 25.17
C GLY A 148 -40.87 13.13 24.14
N ASN A 149 -40.79 13.52 22.85
CA ASN A 149 -40.16 12.70 21.80
C ASN A 149 -38.70 13.08 21.51
N MET A 150 -38.16 14.10 22.19
CA MET A 150 -36.78 14.56 21.96
C MET A 150 -35.70 13.56 22.41
N ILE A 151 -36.07 12.62 23.30
CA ILE A 151 -35.23 11.48 23.69
C ILE A 151 -34.91 10.58 22.49
N TRP A 152 -35.82 10.43 21.52
CA TRP A 152 -35.55 9.69 20.29
C TRP A 152 -34.52 10.39 19.39
N LEU A 153 -34.43 11.72 19.46
CA LEU A 153 -33.46 12.51 18.70
C LEU A 153 -32.03 12.34 19.23
N VAL A 154 -31.89 12.05 20.54
CA VAL A 154 -30.60 11.65 21.16
C VAL A 154 -30.05 10.40 20.50
N VAL A 155 -30.91 9.39 20.29
CA VAL A 155 -30.51 8.12 19.65
C VAL A 155 -30.05 8.38 18.22
N ALA A 156 -30.84 9.11 17.43
CA ALA A 156 -30.49 9.43 16.04
C ALA A 156 -29.19 10.24 15.92
N CYS A 157 -29.02 11.26 16.75
CA CYS A 157 -27.81 12.09 16.77
C CYS A 157 -26.58 11.27 17.20
N SER A 158 -26.72 10.44 18.23
CA SER A 158 -25.64 9.58 18.73
C SER A 158 -25.19 8.56 17.69
N VAL A 159 -26.12 7.96 16.93
CA VAL A 159 -25.80 7.04 15.84
C VAL A 159 -25.04 7.77 14.73
N MET A 160 -25.48 8.95 14.33
CA MET A 160 -24.83 9.74 13.28
C MET A 160 -23.39 10.13 13.67
N VAL A 161 -23.19 10.63 14.89
CA VAL A 161 -21.86 11.01 15.39
C VAL A 161 -20.97 9.78 15.56
N SER A 162 -21.50 8.68 16.12
CA SER A 162 -20.76 7.42 16.27
C SER A 162 -20.30 6.87 14.91
N TRP A 163 -21.17 6.93 13.91
CA TRP A 163 -20.82 6.54 12.55
C TRP A 163 -19.72 7.42 11.97
N MET A 164 -19.79 8.75 12.17
CA MET A 164 -18.76 9.69 11.70
C MET A 164 -17.39 9.40 12.32
N TYR A 165 -17.30 9.26 13.65
CA TYR A 165 -16.04 9.00 14.34
C TYR A 165 -15.47 7.60 14.04
N THR A 166 -16.34 6.60 13.94
CA THR A 166 -15.92 5.24 13.57
C THR A 166 -15.39 5.21 12.13
N SER A 167 -16.05 5.93 11.22
CA SER A 167 -15.60 6.06 9.82
C SER A 167 -14.26 6.78 9.74
N LEU A 168 -14.07 7.86 10.52
CA LEU A 168 -12.79 8.58 10.59
C LEU A 168 -11.65 7.67 11.09
N ALA A 169 -11.90 6.86 12.11
CA ALA A 169 -10.92 5.89 12.62
C ALA A 169 -10.56 4.84 11.56
N GLN A 170 -11.56 4.34 10.81
CA GLN A 170 -11.37 3.36 9.75
C GLN A 170 -10.58 3.93 8.55
N VAL A 171 -10.85 5.19 8.17
CA VAL A 171 -10.10 5.89 7.12
C VAL A 171 -8.65 6.15 7.55
N GLY A 172 -8.43 6.49 8.82
CA GLY A 172 -7.10 6.63 9.40
C GLY A 172 -6.28 5.34 9.29
N GLU A 173 -6.82 4.21 9.77
CA GLU A 173 -6.15 2.89 9.67
C GLU A 173 -5.90 2.46 8.21
N SER A 174 -6.71 2.95 7.27
CA SER A 174 -6.55 2.64 5.85
C SER A 174 -5.47 3.48 5.18
N THR A 175 -5.28 4.73 5.61
CA THR A 175 -4.23 5.62 5.08
C THR A 175 -2.84 5.30 5.65
N GLU A 176 -2.76 4.60 6.78
CA GLU A 176 -1.49 4.31 7.47
C GLU A 176 -0.56 3.35 6.70
N ASN A 177 -1.06 2.52 5.78
CA ASN A 177 -0.26 1.53 5.08
C ASN A 177 -0.52 1.52 3.56
N PRO A 178 0.16 2.37 2.76
CA PRO A 178 -0.13 2.57 1.33
C PRO A 178 0.40 1.47 0.39
N PHE A 179 1.03 0.41 0.94
CA PHE A 179 1.64 -0.70 0.18
C PHE A 179 1.10 -2.08 0.58
N GLU A 180 -0.10 -2.13 1.17
CA GLU A 180 -0.75 -3.38 1.56
C GLU A 180 -1.45 -4.09 0.40
N ARG A 181 -1.46 -3.50 -0.81
CA ARG A 181 -2.14 -3.99 -2.01
C ARG A 181 -3.67 -3.93 -1.89
N ARG A 182 -4.21 -2.92 -1.21
CA ARG A 182 -5.64 -2.58 -1.20
C ARG A 182 -6.05 -1.92 -2.52
N ALA A 183 -7.34 -1.89 -2.83
CA ALA A 183 -7.89 -1.20 -4.01
C ALA A 183 -7.51 0.30 -4.09
N ASN A 184 -7.28 0.94 -2.93
CA ASN A 184 -6.89 2.35 -2.82
C ASN A 184 -5.38 2.56 -2.60
N ASP A 185 -4.58 1.50 -2.63
CA ASP A 185 -3.13 1.60 -2.45
C ASP A 185 -2.45 2.06 -3.75
N VAL A 186 -1.17 2.42 -3.65
CA VAL A 186 -0.39 2.85 -4.81
C VAL A 186 -0.35 1.71 -5.84
N PRO A 187 -0.77 1.95 -7.10
CA PRO A 187 -0.83 0.90 -8.11
C PRO A 187 0.58 0.63 -8.69
N VAL A 188 1.40 -0.12 -7.94
CA VAL A 188 2.81 -0.37 -8.28
C VAL A 188 2.95 -1.12 -9.61
N SER A 189 2.14 -2.16 -9.87
CA SER A 189 2.13 -2.86 -11.16
C SER A 189 1.88 -1.94 -12.34
N MET A 190 0.94 -1.00 -12.21
CA MET A 190 0.62 -0.03 -13.26
C MET A 190 1.80 0.92 -13.51
N LEU A 191 2.42 1.41 -12.44
CA LEU A 191 3.62 2.25 -12.55
C LEU A 191 4.77 1.48 -13.22
N CYS A 192 4.97 0.21 -12.88
CA CYS A 192 5.97 -0.65 -13.52
C CYS A 192 5.67 -0.86 -15.01
N ALA A 193 4.42 -1.11 -15.39
CA ALA A 193 4.02 -1.26 -16.79
C ALA A 193 4.23 0.03 -17.60
N VAL A 194 3.97 1.20 -16.99
CA VAL A 194 4.27 2.50 -17.60
C VAL A 194 5.77 2.69 -17.81
N ILE A 195 6.59 2.39 -16.79
CA ILE A 195 8.06 2.48 -16.91
C ILE A 195 8.58 1.54 -17.99
N GLU A 196 8.12 0.28 -18.01
CA GLU A 196 8.51 -0.70 -19.02
C GLU A 196 8.17 -0.21 -20.43
N ARG A 197 6.95 0.28 -20.62
CA ARG A 197 6.48 0.84 -21.88
C ARG A 197 7.37 1.98 -22.36
N ASP A 198 7.69 2.91 -21.47
CA ASP A 198 8.48 4.10 -21.80
C ASP A 198 9.93 3.71 -22.13
N LEU A 199 10.51 2.73 -21.43
CA LEU A 199 11.84 2.19 -21.73
C LEU A 199 11.88 1.45 -23.08
N ARG A 200 10.89 0.59 -23.38
CA ARG A 200 10.80 -0.10 -24.67
C ARG A 200 10.66 0.88 -25.83
N TRP A 201 9.87 1.93 -25.64
CA TRP A 201 9.74 2.99 -26.62
C TRP A 201 11.08 3.70 -26.88
N MET A 202 11.86 4.01 -25.85
CA MET A 202 13.21 4.58 -25.98
C MET A 202 14.19 3.64 -26.72
N LEU A 203 14.00 2.33 -26.61
CA LEU A 203 14.79 1.31 -27.30
C LEU A 203 14.32 1.03 -28.74
N GLY A 204 13.19 1.60 -29.16
CA GLY A 204 12.60 1.37 -30.49
C GLY A 204 11.89 0.02 -30.64
N GLU A 205 11.56 -0.64 -29.53
CA GLU A 205 10.83 -1.91 -29.52
C GLU A 205 9.32 -1.70 -29.73
N PRO A 206 8.60 -2.70 -30.31
CA PRO A 206 7.16 -2.62 -30.46
C PRO A 206 6.50 -2.58 -29.08
N VAL A 207 5.78 -1.49 -28.81
CA VAL A 207 4.98 -1.33 -27.61
C VAL A 207 3.62 -1.99 -27.85
N GLU A 208 3.44 -3.22 -27.40
CA GLU A 208 2.09 -3.74 -27.18
C GLU A 208 1.46 -2.94 -26.04
N VAL A 209 0.36 -2.25 -26.33
CA VAL A 209 -0.47 -1.61 -25.31
C VAL A 209 -1.15 -2.75 -24.56
N ALA A 210 -0.48 -3.27 -23.52
CA ALA A 210 -1.12 -4.19 -22.60
C ALA A 210 -2.39 -3.50 -22.09
N ALA A 211 -3.55 -4.16 -22.28
CA ALA A 211 -4.84 -3.64 -21.89
C ALA A 211 -4.73 -3.21 -20.42
N MET A 212 -4.76 -1.91 -20.22
CA MET A 212 -4.63 -1.31 -18.92
C MET A 212 -5.92 -1.65 -18.18
N GLU A 213 -5.97 -2.81 -17.51
CA GLU A 213 -7.07 -3.22 -16.66
C GLU A 213 -7.21 -2.12 -15.62
N THR A 214 -8.14 -1.21 -15.94
CA THR A 214 -8.43 -0.06 -15.14
C THR A 214 -9.00 -0.65 -13.88
N ILE A 215 -8.25 -0.58 -12.78
CA ILE A 215 -8.77 -0.91 -11.46
C ILE A 215 -9.99 -0.02 -11.30
N ALA A 216 -11.18 -0.62 -11.42
CA ALA A 216 -12.44 0.10 -11.33
C ALA A 216 -12.50 0.72 -9.94
N LEU A 217 -12.56 2.06 -9.92
CA LEU A 217 -12.83 2.87 -8.73
C LEU A 217 -14.16 2.47 -8.08
#